data_AF-A0A7X9E3Q2-F1
#
_entry.id   AF-A0A7X9E3Q2-F1
#
_cell.length_a   1.000
_cell.length_b   1.000
_cell.length_c   1.000
_cell.angle_alpha   90.00
_cell.angle_beta   90.00
_cell.angle_gamma   90.00
#
_symmetry.space_group_name_H-M   'P 1'
#
loop_
_entity.id
_entity.type
_entity.pdbx_description
1 polymer ?
#
loop_
_entity_poly.entity_id
_entity_poly.type
_entity_poly.pdbx_seq_one_letter_code
_entity_poly.pdbx_strand_id
1 'polypeptide(L)'
;MDSKHDTFYTIDKEGNIIGKITDSEIRPIITEYEHIREVLVARDIASKNITTVIENDDLDYVMKLFENKNSDEFPVINPDNGKIIGIVRREDVIAAYNRESFKYNVVEGFARELKSISTNKLTRVMDGYSIVEKKPPKNFIGKRISDIKLRNNFGLEILMIKRNNSPYNEDESDSGNFILPNPQYIIGKDDVLILFGADEKIALTENWEADR
;
A
#
# COMPACT_ATOMS: atom_id res chain seq x y z
N MET A 1 20.51 23.37 4.86
CA MET A 1 19.81 23.44 3.56
C MET A 1 18.33 23.40 3.86
N ASP A 2 17.55 24.43 3.46
CA ASP A 2 16.08 24.44 3.60
C ASP A 2 15.38 23.78 2.39
N SER A 3 15.98 22.71 1.84
CA SER A 3 15.39 21.93 0.74
C SER A 3 14.59 20.78 1.33
N LYS A 4 13.39 20.51 0.79
CA LYS A 4 12.61 19.29 1.09
C LYS A 4 13.11 18.06 0.30
N HIS A 5 14.25 18.17 -0.37
CA HIS A 5 14.84 17.15 -1.22
C HIS A 5 16.24 16.82 -0.74
N ASP A 6 16.49 15.53 -0.52
CA ASP A 6 17.77 14.99 -0.02
C ASP A 6 18.68 14.49 -1.15
N THR A 7 18.22 14.63 -2.40
CA THR A 7 18.96 14.28 -3.61
C THR A 7 18.88 15.42 -4.63
N PHE A 8 20.02 15.75 -5.22
CA PHE A 8 20.14 16.73 -6.29
C PHE A 8 20.74 16.07 -7.52
N TYR A 9 19.97 15.98 -8.60
CA TYR A 9 20.46 15.50 -9.88
C TYR A 9 21.20 16.62 -10.61
N THR A 10 22.38 16.30 -11.15
CA THR A 10 23.13 17.20 -12.01
C THR A 10 22.89 16.84 -13.46
N ILE A 11 22.76 17.87 -14.29
CA ILE A 11 22.47 17.75 -15.72
C ILE A 11 23.58 18.41 -16.55
N ASP A 12 23.78 17.93 -17.78
CA ASP A 12 24.62 18.61 -18.77
C ASP A 12 23.87 19.76 -19.46
N LYS A 13 24.52 20.37 -20.46
CA LYS A 13 23.94 21.48 -21.24
C LYS A 13 22.77 21.05 -22.13
N GLU A 14 22.63 19.77 -22.41
CA GLU A 14 21.59 19.20 -23.26
C GLU A 14 20.36 18.73 -22.44
N GLY A 15 20.51 18.71 -21.10
CA GLY A 15 19.48 18.31 -20.13
C GLY A 15 19.55 16.84 -19.74
N ASN A 16 20.63 16.13 -20.09
CA ASN A 16 20.82 14.74 -19.72
C ASN A 16 21.34 14.63 -18.29
N ILE A 17 20.90 13.59 -17.58
CA ILE A 17 21.41 13.27 -16.25
C ILE A 17 22.88 12.85 -16.33
N ILE A 18 23.73 13.49 -15.52
CA ILE A 18 25.18 13.19 -15.48
C ILE A 18 25.68 12.85 -14.07
N GLY A 19 24.91 13.17 -13.03
CA GLY A 19 25.28 12.84 -11.67
C GLY A 19 24.13 12.99 -10.68
N LYS A 20 24.36 12.54 -9.45
CA LYS A 20 23.55 12.85 -8.29
C LYS A 20 24.44 13.28 -7.12
N ILE A 21 23.91 14.16 -6.28
CA ILE A 21 24.53 14.59 -5.03
C ILE A 21 23.52 14.33 -3.92
N THR A 22 23.91 13.52 -2.94
CA THR A 22 23.16 13.20 -1.74
C THR A 22 24.01 13.48 -0.50
N ASP A 23 23.45 13.27 0.68
CA ASP A 23 24.21 13.28 1.93
C ASP A 23 25.43 12.34 1.91
N SER A 24 25.39 11.26 1.13
CA SER A 24 26.51 10.33 1.00
C SER A 24 27.72 10.97 0.34
N GLU A 25 27.49 11.82 -0.67
CA GLU A 25 28.55 12.57 -1.36
C GLU A 25 29.00 13.78 -0.53
N ILE A 26 28.11 14.39 0.25
CA ILE A 26 28.42 15.58 1.07
C ILE A 26 29.14 15.21 2.36
N ARG A 27 28.77 14.14 3.06
CA ARG A 27 29.34 13.77 4.38
C ARG A 27 30.88 13.76 4.43
N PRO A 28 31.61 13.18 3.46
CA PRO A 28 33.07 13.14 3.50
C PRO A 28 33.74 14.51 3.41
N ILE A 29 33.08 15.51 2.81
CA ILE A 29 33.68 16.82 2.54
C ILE A 29 33.34 17.87 3.61
N ILE A 30 32.39 17.59 4.51
CA ILE A 30 31.96 18.53 5.56
C ILE A 30 33.14 18.96 6.43
N THR A 31 34.04 18.03 6.77
CA THR A 31 35.17 18.31 7.68
C THR A 31 36.21 19.24 7.07
N GLU A 32 36.34 19.27 5.74
CA GLU A 32 37.32 20.09 5.02
C GLU A 32 36.67 21.25 4.25
N TYR A 33 35.37 21.46 4.44
CA TYR A 33 34.57 22.39 3.65
C TYR A 33 35.15 23.80 3.61
N GLU A 34 35.61 24.32 4.76
CA GLU A 34 36.19 25.68 4.85
C GLU A 34 37.44 25.87 3.98
N HIS A 35 38.17 24.79 3.67
CA HIS A 35 39.39 24.84 2.86
C HIS A 35 39.14 24.68 1.37
N ILE A 36 38.02 24.06 0.99
CA ILE A 36 37.72 23.71 -0.41
C ILE A 36 36.58 24.53 -1.02
N ARG A 37 35.81 25.27 -0.20
CA ARG A 37 34.59 25.98 -0.63
C ARG A 37 34.76 26.92 -1.83
N GLU A 38 35.95 27.50 -2.02
CA GLU A 38 36.22 28.45 -3.12
C GLU A 38 36.53 27.77 -4.46
N VAL A 39 36.88 26.48 -4.44
CA VAL A 39 37.26 25.71 -5.63
C VAL A 39 36.32 24.55 -5.94
N LEU A 40 35.50 24.14 -4.97
CA LEU A 40 34.61 23.00 -5.07
C LEU A 40 33.49 23.26 -6.08
N VAL A 41 33.40 22.45 -7.14
CA VAL A 41 32.24 22.46 -8.04
C VAL A 41 31.36 21.23 -7.85
N ALA A 42 30.07 21.35 -8.18
CA ALA A 42 29.10 20.25 -8.07
C ALA A 42 29.56 18.96 -8.79
N ARG A 43 30.30 19.10 -9.89
CA ARG A 43 30.83 17.97 -10.65
C ARG A 43 31.90 17.18 -9.87
N ASP A 44 32.60 17.80 -8.94
CA ASP A 44 33.66 17.15 -8.17
C ASP A 44 33.09 16.21 -7.10
N ILE A 45 31.86 16.49 -6.66
CA ILE A 45 31.16 15.75 -5.60
C ILE A 45 30.08 14.81 -6.16
N ALA A 46 29.55 15.11 -7.35
CA ALA A 46 28.47 14.33 -7.93
C ALA A 46 28.90 12.89 -8.26
N SER A 47 28.13 11.93 -7.74
CA SER A 47 28.26 10.51 -8.09
C SER A 47 27.62 10.23 -9.44
N LYS A 48 28.32 9.48 -10.30
CA LYS A 48 27.82 9.04 -11.61
C LYS A 48 26.92 7.81 -11.53
N ASN A 49 26.83 7.17 -10.36
CA ASN A 49 26.02 5.97 -10.18
C ASN A 49 24.54 6.33 -9.99
N ILE A 50 23.85 6.50 -11.10
CA ILE A 50 22.46 6.96 -11.13
C ILE A 50 21.62 5.79 -11.64
N THR A 51 20.75 5.30 -10.77
CA THR A 51 19.67 4.40 -11.19
C THR A 51 18.51 5.28 -11.64
N THR A 52 18.01 5.05 -12.85
CA THR A 52 16.88 5.76 -13.45
C THR A 52 15.72 4.79 -13.62
N VAL A 53 14.51 5.33 -13.71
CA VAL A 53 13.29 4.60 -14.08
C VAL A 53 12.61 5.33 -15.24
N ILE A 54 11.72 4.65 -15.95
CA ILE A 54 10.90 5.25 -17.02
C ILE A 54 9.41 5.28 -16.63
N GLU A 55 8.63 6.13 -17.29
CA GLU A 55 7.20 6.32 -16.98
C GLU A 55 6.35 5.04 -17.08
N ASN A 56 6.81 4.07 -17.87
CA ASN A 56 6.10 2.81 -18.13
C ASN A 56 6.62 1.66 -17.27
N ASP A 57 7.57 1.90 -16.36
CA ASP A 57 8.02 0.89 -15.41
C ASP A 57 6.89 0.54 -14.43
N ASP A 58 6.75 -0.76 -14.13
CA ASP A 58 5.75 -1.24 -13.19
C ASP A 58 6.16 -1.01 -11.73
N LEU A 59 5.17 -0.96 -10.85
CA LEU A 59 5.37 -0.62 -9.45
C LEU A 59 6.18 -1.68 -8.67
N ASP A 60 6.05 -2.96 -9.04
CA ASP A 60 6.78 -4.06 -8.40
C ASP A 60 8.28 -3.98 -8.74
N TYR A 61 8.60 -3.66 -9.99
CA TYR A 61 9.96 -3.38 -10.43
C TYR A 61 10.56 -2.21 -9.66
N VAL A 62 9.85 -1.08 -9.55
CA VAL A 62 10.35 0.10 -8.83
C VAL A 62 10.52 -0.19 -7.33
N MET A 63 9.64 -0.98 -6.70
CA MET A 63 9.84 -1.44 -5.31
C MET A 63 11.10 -2.29 -5.14
N LYS A 64 11.32 -3.27 -6.03
CA LYS A 64 12.55 -4.08 -6.03
C LYS A 64 13.79 -3.23 -6.23
N LEU A 65 13.72 -2.17 -7.04
CA LEU A 65 14.81 -1.22 -7.14
C LEU A 65 15.08 -0.53 -5.80
N PHE A 66 14.06 -0.10 -5.07
CA PHE A 66 14.22 0.51 -3.74
C PHE A 66 14.76 -0.43 -2.67
N GLU A 67 14.50 -1.74 -2.77
CA GLU A 67 15.06 -2.76 -1.88
C GLU A 67 16.55 -2.99 -2.15
N ASN A 68 16.92 -3.05 -3.44
CA ASN A 68 18.28 -3.37 -3.87
C ASN A 68 19.20 -2.15 -3.93
N LYS A 69 18.65 -0.95 -4.07
CA LYS A 69 19.37 0.32 -4.10
C LYS A 69 19.01 1.09 -2.84
N ASN A 70 20.02 1.40 -2.04
CA ASN A 70 19.86 2.28 -0.88
C ASN A 70 19.69 3.74 -1.34
N SER A 71 18.55 4.05 -1.96
CA SER A 71 18.18 5.37 -2.47
C SER A 71 16.73 5.65 -2.12
N ASP A 72 16.40 6.89 -1.78
CA ASP A 72 15.03 7.26 -1.35
C ASP A 72 14.18 7.80 -2.50
N GLU A 73 14.82 8.15 -3.62
CA GLU A 73 14.16 8.55 -4.86
C GLU A 73 14.94 8.10 -6.09
N PHE A 74 14.21 7.89 -7.19
CA PHE A 74 14.77 7.70 -8.53
C PHE A 74 14.27 8.79 -9.49
N PRO A 75 15.12 9.29 -10.38
CA PRO A 75 14.68 10.17 -11.45
C PRO A 75 13.94 9.35 -12.51
N VAL A 76 12.79 9.87 -12.94
CA VAL A 76 12.02 9.32 -14.06
C VAL A 76 12.53 9.99 -15.33
N ILE A 77 13.00 9.21 -16.29
CA ILE A 77 13.51 9.69 -17.57
C ILE A 77 12.55 9.35 -18.70
N ASN A 78 12.50 10.22 -19.71
CA ASN A 78 11.89 9.89 -20.99
C ASN A 78 12.87 9.03 -21.81
N PRO A 79 12.47 7.83 -22.27
CA PRO A 79 13.36 6.92 -22.99
C PRO A 79 13.79 7.42 -24.37
N ASP A 80 13.00 8.30 -25.02
CA ASP A 80 13.28 8.79 -26.37
C ASP A 80 14.38 9.86 -26.38
N ASN A 81 14.44 10.69 -25.34
CA ASN A 81 15.35 11.84 -25.27
C ASN A 81 16.30 11.86 -24.06
N GLY A 82 16.17 10.90 -23.13
CA GLY A 82 17.04 10.77 -21.96
C GLY A 82 16.85 11.84 -20.88
N LYS A 83 15.86 12.72 -21.01
CA LYS A 83 15.64 13.83 -20.09
C LYS A 83 14.84 13.40 -18.88
N ILE A 84 15.13 14.02 -17.73
CA ILE A 84 14.29 13.88 -16.54
C ILE A 84 12.92 14.50 -16.83
N ILE A 85 11.87 13.71 -16.62
CA ILE A 85 10.48 14.17 -16.67
C ILE A 85 9.83 14.23 -15.30
N GLY A 86 10.44 13.62 -14.29
CA GLY A 86 9.97 13.67 -12.91
C GLY A 86 10.86 12.90 -11.94
N ILE A 87 10.35 12.71 -10.74
CA ILE A 87 10.97 11.89 -9.70
C ILE A 87 9.92 10.93 -9.15
N VAL A 88 10.38 9.75 -8.73
CA VAL A 88 9.58 8.81 -7.96
C VAL A 88 10.22 8.62 -6.59
N ARG A 89 9.45 8.80 -5.53
CA ARG A 89 9.93 8.63 -4.16
C ARG A 89 9.49 7.28 -3.60
N ARG A 90 10.29 6.72 -2.71
CA ARG A 90 10.00 5.46 -2.02
C ARG A 90 8.64 5.51 -1.31
N GLU A 91 8.34 6.62 -0.63
CA GLU A 91 7.07 6.83 0.07
C GLU A 91 5.85 6.79 -0.88
N ASP A 92 5.96 7.40 -2.06
CA ASP A 92 4.89 7.44 -3.05
C ASP A 92 4.63 6.06 -3.66
N VAL A 93 5.70 5.30 -3.91
CA VAL A 93 5.60 3.92 -4.43
C VAL A 93 4.98 3.00 -3.40
N ILE A 94 5.40 3.07 -2.14
CA ILE A 94 4.81 2.27 -1.06
C ILE A 94 3.34 2.64 -0.89
N ALA A 95 2.99 3.93 -0.93
CA ALA A 95 1.61 4.39 -0.82
C ALA A 95 0.75 3.90 -1.99
N ALA A 96 1.25 4.01 -3.23
CA ALA A 96 0.59 3.51 -4.43
C ALA A 96 0.42 1.98 -4.38
N TYR A 97 1.46 1.26 -3.97
CA TYR A 97 1.46 -0.20 -3.91
C TYR A 97 0.50 -0.69 -2.84
N ASN A 98 0.52 -0.07 -1.67
CA ASN A 98 -0.42 -0.40 -0.60
C ASN A 98 -1.85 -0.11 -1.02
N ARG A 99 -2.12 0.96 -1.78
CA ARG A 99 -3.45 1.27 -2.30
C ARG A 99 -3.95 0.20 -3.28
N GLU A 100 -3.08 -0.33 -4.13
CA GLU A 100 -3.43 -1.36 -5.12
C GLU A 100 -3.48 -2.78 -4.51
N SER A 101 -2.54 -3.08 -3.63
CA SER A 101 -2.34 -4.40 -2.99
C SER A 101 -3.11 -4.57 -1.67
N PHE A 102 -3.80 -3.52 -1.21
CA PHE A 102 -4.57 -3.50 0.05
C PHE A 102 -5.46 -4.73 0.22
N LYS A 103 -6.02 -5.23 -0.88
CA LYS A 103 -6.92 -6.38 -0.88
C LYS A 103 -6.26 -7.69 -0.45
N TYR A 104 -4.98 -7.89 -0.70
CA TYR A 104 -4.31 -9.16 -0.45
C TYR A 104 -3.59 -9.17 0.90
N ASN A 105 -2.83 -8.11 1.22
CA ASN A 105 -2.04 -8.04 2.46
C ASN A 105 -2.90 -7.89 3.72
N VAL A 106 -4.05 -7.20 3.61
CA VAL A 106 -5.03 -7.12 4.71
C VAL A 106 -5.70 -8.47 4.93
N VAL A 107 -5.96 -9.25 3.90
CA VAL A 107 -6.56 -10.58 4.10
C VAL A 107 -5.56 -11.52 4.79
N GLU A 108 -4.30 -11.53 4.37
CA GLU A 108 -3.30 -12.49 4.87
C GLU A 108 -2.72 -12.13 6.26
N GLY A 109 -2.44 -10.85 6.53
CA GLY A 109 -1.95 -10.39 7.83
C GLY A 109 -3.03 -10.36 8.91
N PHE A 110 -4.24 -9.94 8.54
CA PHE A 110 -5.33 -9.66 9.48
C PHE A 110 -6.13 -10.91 9.87
N ALA A 111 -6.18 -11.94 9.02
CA ALA A 111 -6.77 -13.24 9.38
C ALA A 111 -6.11 -13.85 10.63
N ARG A 112 -4.83 -13.55 10.86
CA ARG A 112 -4.07 -13.99 12.04
C ARG A 112 -4.43 -13.18 13.29
N GLU A 113 -4.73 -11.90 13.13
CA GLU A 113 -5.00 -10.96 14.22
C GLU A 113 -6.46 -11.00 14.70
N LEU A 114 -7.43 -11.31 13.81
CA LEU A 114 -8.82 -11.62 14.17
C LEU A 114 -8.95 -12.81 15.14
N LYS A 115 -7.94 -13.68 15.23
CA LYS A 115 -7.90 -14.78 16.22
C LYS A 115 -7.65 -14.27 17.65
N SER A 116 -6.98 -13.14 17.83
CA SER A 116 -6.51 -12.67 19.14
C SER A 116 -7.46 -11.71 19.84
N ILE A 117 -8.55 -11.26 19.22
CA ILE A 117 -9.38 -10.18 19.75
C ILE A 117 -10.85 -10.61 19.86
N SER A 118 -11.36 -10.48 21.08
CA SER A 118 -12.76 -10.65 21.46
C SER A 118 -13.73 -9.96 20.50
N THR A 119 -14.88 -10.61 20.32
CA THR A 119 -15.89 -10.58 19.24
C THR A 119 -16.60 -9.25 18.93
N ASN A 120 -16.01 -8.07 19.18
CA ASN A 120 -16.73 -6.80 18.95
C ASN A 120 -15.86 -5.56 18.67
N LYS A 121 -14.56 -5.71 18.35
CA LYS A 121 -13.67 -4.56 18.24
C LYS A 121 -13.56 -4.06 16.81
N LEU A 122 -13.98 -2.81 16.59
CA LEU A 122 -13.55 -2.01 15.44
C LEU A 122 -12.02 -1.98 15.43
N THR A 123 -11.40 -2.44 14.35
CA THR A 123 -9.95 -2.41 14.21
C THR A 123 -9.60 -1.42 13.13
N ARG A 124 -8.92 -0.34 13.54
CA ARG A 124 -8.42 0.69 12.63
C ARG A 124 -7.24 0.12 11.84
N VAL A 125 -7.33 0.18 10.51
CA VAL A 125 -6.29 -0.35 9.61
C VAL A 125 -5.39 0.76 9.10
N MET A 126 -5.96 1.93 8.87
CA MET A 126 -5.24 3.17 8.53
C MET A 126 -6.10 4.38 8.92
N ASP A 127 -5.56 5.59 8.81
CA ASP A 127 -6.31 6.79 9.14
C ASP A 127 -7.60 6.91 8.30
N GLY A 128 -8.74 6.94 8.99
CA GLY A 128 -10.07 7.07 8.39
C GLY A 128 -10.69 5.78 7.84
N TYR A 129 -10.02 4.63 7.93
CA TYR A 129 -10.55 3.34 7.47
C TYR A 129 -10.40 2.22 8.53
N SER A 130 -11.44 1.41 8.65
CA SER A 130 -11.55 0.36 9.66
C SER A 130 -12.12 -0.95 9.11
N ILE A 131 -11.91 -2.02 9.88
CA ILE A 131 -12.52 -3.33 9.66
C ILE A 131 -13.43 -3.67 10.84
N VAL A 132 -14.55 -4.31 10.53
CA VAL A 132 -15.49 -4.85 11.53
C VAL A 132 -15.99 -6.23 11.13
N GLU A 133 -16.20 -7.09 12.12
CA GLU A 133 -16.96 -8.34 11.94
C GLU A 133 -18.45 -8.06 12.14
N LYS A 134 -19.29 -8.46 11.18
CA LYS A 134 -20.76 -8.32 11.29
C LYS A 134 -21.50 -9.55 10.84
N LYS A 135 -22.58 -9.85 11.54
CA LYS A 135 -23.59 -10.78 11.03
C LYS A 135 -24.31 -10.17 9.81
N PRO A 136 -24.64 -10.98 8.79
CA PRO A 136 -25.37 -10.48 7.64
C PRO A 136 -26.79 -10.07 8.06
N PRO A 137 -27.27 -8.87 7.65
CA PRO A 137 -28.64 -8.47 7.90
C PRO A 137 -29.61 -9.39 7.14
N LYS A 138 -30.85 -9.53 7.63
CA LYS A 138 -31.87 -10.47 7.07
C LYS A 138 -32.07 -10.30 5.56
N ASN A 139 -31.96 -9.09 5.05
CA ASN A 139 -32.13 -8.75 3.64
C ASN A 139 -30.96 -9.17 2.74
N PHE A 140 -29.82 -9.60 3.30
CA PHE A 140 -28.65 -10.09 2.57
C PHE A 140 -28.63 -11.62 2.49
N ILE A 141 -29.25 -12.30 3.46
CA ILE A 141 -29.28 -13.76 3.54
C ILE A 141 -29.98 -14.33 2.30
N GLY A 142 -29.34 -15.32 1.67
CA GLY A 142 -29.81 -15.97 0.44
C GLY A 142 -29.58 -15.18 -0.85
N LYS A 143 -28.98 -13.98 -0.78
CA LYS A 143 -28.62 -13.18 -1.96
C LYS A 143 -27.16 -13.37 -2.34
N ARG A 144 -26.86 -13.16 -3.63
CA ARG A 144 -25.47 -13.09 -4.09
C ARG A 144 -24.83 -11.78 -3.66
N ILE A 145 -23.53 -11.80 -3.42
CA ILE A 145 -22.76 -10.60 -3.11
C ILE A 145 -22.92 -9.54 -4.22
N SER A 146 -22.93 -9.96 -5.49
CA SER A 146 -23.17 -9.07 -6.63
C SER A 146 -24.50 -8.32 -6.57
N ASP A 147 -25.54 -8.95 -6.02
CA ASP A 147 -26.90 -8.41 -6.02
C ASP A 147 -27.09 -7.37 -4.92
N ILE A 148 -26.34 -7.51 -3.83
CA ILE A 148 -26.33 -6.57 -2.69
C ILE A 148 -25.71 -5.23 -3.11
N LYS A 149 -24.77 -5.26 -4.06
CA LYS A 149 -23.97 -4.09 -4.52
C LYS A 149 -23.40 -3.32 -3.33
N LEU A 150 -22.77 -4.03 -2.40
CA LEU A 150 -22.38 -3.51 -1.09
C LEU A 150 -21.58 -2.20 -1.18
N ARG A 151 -20.62 -2.14 -2.11
CA ARG A 151 -19.80 -0.95 -2.35
C ARG A 151 -20.64 0.25 -2.78
N ASN A 152 -21.59 0.06 -3.68
CA ASN A 152 -22.40 1.16 -4.23
C ASN A 152 -23.47 1.63 -3.25
N ASN A 153 -24.08 0.69 -2.52
CA ASN A 153 -25.20 0.98 -1.65
C ASN A 153 -24.77 1.43 -0.24
N PHE A 154 -23.62 0.94 0.24
CA PHE A 154 -23.17 1.17 1.62
C PHE A 154 -21.76 1.77 1.71
N GLY A 155 -20.99 1.81 0.61
CA GLY A 155 -19.59 2.26 0.65
C GLY A 155 -18.66 1.25 1.34
N LEU A 156 -19.07 -0.01 1.45
CA LEU A 156 -18.37 -1.08 2.16
C LEU A 156 -17.97 -2.21 1.23
N GLU A 157 -16.90 -2.92 1.59
CA GLU A 157 -16.40 -4.10 0.88
C GLU A 157 -16.31 -5.30 1.81
N ILE A 158 -16.68 -6.49 1.31
CA ILE A 158 -16.49 -7.75 2.05
C ILE A 158 -15.09 -8.25 1.72
N LEU A 159 -14.22 -8.35 2.72
CA LEU A 159 -12.87 -8.91 2.56
C LEU A 159 -12.88 -10.43 2.67
N MET A 160 -13.58 -10.96 3.67
CA MET A 160 -13.64 -12.39 3.98
C MET A 160 -15.01 -12.77 4.56
N ILE A 161 -15.33 -14.05 4.48
CA ILE A 161 -16.52 -14.64 5.13
C ILE A 161 -16.06 -15.79 6.03
N LYS A 162 -16.42 -15.73 7.31
CA LYS A 162 -16.15 -16.80 8.28
C LYS A 162 -17.39 -17.68 8.45
N ARG A 163 -17.21 -19.00 8.40
CA ARG A 163 -18.27 -20.00 8.58
C ARG A 163 -18.04 -20.87 9.81
N ASN A 164 -19.05 -20.99 10.67
CA ASN A 164 -18.90 -21.76 11.92
C ASN A 164 -18.89 -23.29 11.72
N ASN A 165 -19.53 -23.85 10.68
CA ASN A 165 -19.64 -25.31 10.48
C ASN A 165 -19.41 -25.72 9.00
N SER A 166 -18.16 -25.98 8.62
CA SER A 166 -17.85 -26.70 7.36
C SER A 166 -17.62 -28.19 7.67
N PRO A 167 -18.40 -29.12 7.10
CA PRO A 167 -18.19 -30.56 7.25
C PRO A 167 -17.07 -31.13 6.36
N TYR A 168 -16.31 -30.28 5.65
CA TYR A 168 -15.23 -30.68 4.74
C TYR A 168 -13.83 -30.53 5.37
N ASN A 169 -13.66 -30.93 6.62
CA ASN A 169 -12.38 -30.79 7.33
C ASN A 169 -11.75 -32.17 7.56
N GLU A 170 -10.99 -32.66 6.59
CA GLU A 170 -9.96 -33.70 6.81
C GLU A 170 -8.55 -33.10 6.93
N ASP A 171 -8.38 -31.78 6.75
CA ASP A 171 -7.09 -31.12 6.95
C ASP A 171 -7.10 -30.35 8.28
N GLU A 172 -6.37 -30.86 9.26
CA GLU A 172 -5.97 -30.18 10.52
C GLU A 172 -5.01 -28.99 10.24
N SER A 173 -5.32 -28.15 9.26
CA SER A 173 -4.73 -26.81 9.19
C SER A 173 -5.63 -25.88 10.00
N ASP A 174 -5.04 -25.27 11.02
CA ASP A 174 -5.64 -24.42 12.07
C ASP A 174 -6.25 -23.09 11.55
N SER A 175 -6.69 -23.07 10.29
CA SER A 175 -7.38 -21.96 9.64
C SER A 175 -8.88 -22.15 9.85
N GLY A 176 -9.47 -21.49 10.85
CA GLY A 176 -10.94 -21.40 10.95
C GLY A 176 -11.54 -21.06 9.59
N ASN A 177 -12.73 -21.58 9.24
CA ASN A 177 -13.25 -21.58 7.86
C ASN A 177 -13.47 -20.16 7.29
N PHE A 178 -12.40 -19.50 6.84
CA PHE A 178 -12.41 -18.22 6.17
C PHE A 178 -12.46 -18.46 4.67
N ILE A 179 -13.37 -17.76 4.00
CA ILE A 179 -13.62 -17.88 2.58
C ILE A 179 -13.39 -16.51 1.95
N LEU A 180 -12.60 -16.49 0.89
CA LEU A 180 -12.49 -15.34 0.00
C LEU A 180 -13.79 -15.22 -0.83
N PRO A 181 -14.56 -14.15 -0.69
CA PRO A 181 -15.83 -14.00 -1.37
C PRO A 181 -15.62 -13.83 -2.88
N ASN A 182 -16.36 -14.59 -3.68
CA ASN A 182 -16.54 -14.30 -5.10
C ASN A 182 -17.91 -13.64 -5.34
N PRO A 183 -18.12 -12.90 -6.44
CA PRO A 183 -19.38 -12.18 -6.67
C PRO A 183 -20.63 -13.07 -6.69
N GLN A 184 -20.48 -14.35 -7.03
CA GLN A 184 -21.57 -15.32 -7.11
C GLN A 184 -21.89 -15.98 -5.77
N TYR A 185 -21.08 -15.76 -4.73
CA TYR A 185 -21.27 -16.33 -3.41
C TYR A 185 -22.62 -15.92 -2.81
N ILE A 186 -23.35 -16.89 -2.25
CA ILE A 186 -24.65 -16.68 -1.61
C ILE A 186 -24.45 -16.60 -0.10
N ILE A 187 -24.85 -15.48 0.50
CA ILE A 187 -24.64 -15.24 1.94
C ILE A 187 -25.59 -16.11 2.77
N GLY A 188 -25.05 -16.93 3.66
CA GLY A 188 -25.77 -17.74 4.62
C GLY A 188 -26.09 -17.00 5.92
N LYS A 189 -27.03 -17.52 6.73
CA LYS A 189 -27.38 -16.88 8.02
C LYS A 189 -26.25 -16.98 9.06
N ASP A 190 -25.47 -18.04 8.98
CA ASP A 190 -24.44 -18.37 9.97
C ASP A 190 -23.08 -17.75 9.62
N ASP A 191 -22.98 -17.13 8.44
CA ASP A 191 -21.81 -16.40 7.99
C ASP A 191 -21.52 -15.24 8.93
N VAL A 192 -20.25 -14.85 8.98
CA VAL A 192 -19.79 -13.58 9.54
C VAL A 192 -19.04 -12.87 8.42
N LEU A 193 -19.50 -11.66 8.09
CA LEU A 193 -18.92 -10.83 7.06
C LEU A 193 -17.82 -9.97 7.69
N ILE A 194 -16.61 -10.04 7.13
CA ILE A 194 -15.51 -9.15 7.49
C ILE A 194 -15.59 -7.95 6.55
N LEU A 195 -16.05 -6.82 7.07
CA LEU A 195 -16.33 -5.61 6.30
C LEU A 195 -15.18 -4.62 6.43
N PHE A 196 -14.81 -4.00 5.31
CA PHE A 196 -13.83 -2.92 5.24
C PHE A 196 -14.47 -1.66 4.63
N GLY A 197 -14.12 -0.49 5.16
CA GLY A 197 -14.52 0.79 4.60
C GLY A 197 -14.12 1.97 5.48
N ALA A 198 -14.53 3.16 5.06
CA ALA A 198 -14.29 4.38 5.83
C ALA A 198 -15.01 4.31 7.20
N ASP A 199 -14.41 4.88 8.24
CA ASP A 199 -14.91 4.83 9.62
C ASP A 199 -16.39 5.26 9.71
N GLU A 200 -16.76 6.32 8.98
CA GLU A 200 -18.13 6.83 8.90
C GLU A 200 -19.14 5.84 8.29
N LYS A 201 -18.71 4.99 7.35
CA LYS A 201 -19.58 3.97 6.72
C LYS A 201 -19.68 2.73 7.58
N ILE A 202 -18.58 2.32 8.22
CA ILE A 202 -18.56 1.21 9.17
C ILE A 202 -19.52 1.48 10.34
N ALA A 203 -19.54 2.71 10.87
CA ALA A 203 -20.46 3.10 11.95
C ALA A 203 -21.95 2.88 11.61
N LEU A 204 -22.33 3.00 10.33
CA LEU A 204 -23.72 2.75 9.88
C LEU A 204 -24.14 1.27 9.98
N THR A 205 -23.19 0.36 10.16
CA THR A 205 -23.44 -1.09 10.29
C THR A 205 -23.74 -1.54 11.71
N GLU A 206 -23.70 -0.64 12.70
CA GLU A 206 -24.01 -0.96 14.10
C GLU A 206 -25.40 -1.59 14.24
N ASN A 207 -26.37 -1.09 13.46
CA ASN A 207 -27.76 -1.55 13.49
C ASN A 207 -28.01 -2.87 12.74
N TRP A 208 -27.00 -3.47 12.08
CA TRP A 208 -27.20 -4.72 11.33
C TRP A 208 -27.47 -5.93 12.24
N GLU A 209 -27.22 -5.81 13.54
CA GLU A 209 -27.48 -6.86 14.53
C GLU A 209 -28.85 -6.79 15.21
N ALA A 210 -29.63 -5.73 14.99
CA ALA A 210 -30.83 -5.45 15.77
C ALA A 210 -32.10 -5.91 15.06
N ASP A 211 -32.35 -7.22 15.06
CA ASP A 211 -33.65 -7.78 14.67
C ASP A 211 -33.86 -9.14 15.37
N ARG A 212 -33.56 -9.13 16.69
CA ARG A 212 -33.96 -10.19 17.64
C ARG A 212 -35.46 -10.15 17.90
#